data_AF-A0A0G4EG44-F1
#
_entry.id   AF-A0A0G4EG44-F1
#
_cell.length_a   1.000
_cell.length_b   1.000
_cell.length_c   1.000
_cell.angle_alpha   90.00
_cell.angle_beta   90.00
_cell.angle_gamma   90.00
#
_symmetry.space_group_name_H-M   'P 1'
#
loop_
_entity.id
_entity.type
_entity.pdbx_description
1 polymer ?
#
loop_
_entity_poly.entity_id
_entity_poly.type
_entity_poly.pdbx_seq_one_letter_code
_entity_poly.pdbx_strand_id
1 'polypeptide(L)'
;MRPVRTQEEADYMEFLLAGVRQYGPAPGAKVMLENERTAANTAIETGQYAVWRSCTGNDCFRIAPHSKCFCGHPLSSHEFKNSRALWPHCTMCECKAYAFVPTRPEEVGEWWLPRRPGFDVRTWRAKCKCKHTHEEHMPNRPYRCRKCPCSTFTSAFLCIACDKHWEDHETVFESEAERRAAGRPVNEDFVPFAEMPEFYEAVYHGTPTHPQPGALRPPQPSVRPSLPLPMPVRPRAITHGGEGTQEGYQTRDEGRPSRGRGRGGGRGRGRARGVATGGSSGGGGRGV
;
A
#
# COMPACT_ATOMS: atom_id res chain seq x y z
N MET A 1 9.45 17.99 -28.27
CA MET A 1 8.81 17.48 -29.51
C MET A 1 7.89 16.35 -29.07
N ARG A 2 6.56 16.51 -29.14
CA ARG A 2 5.63 15.45 -28.71
C ARG A 2 5.72 14.29 -29.72
N PRO A 3 5.82 13.03 -29.27
CA PRO A 3 5.84 11.90 -30.19
C PRO A 3 4.52 11.85 -30.98
N VAL A 4 4.62 11.62 -32.29
CA VAL A 4 3.45 11.46 -33.17
C VAL A 4 2.83 10.10 -32.86
N ARG A 5 1.56 10.09 -32.44
CA ARG A 5 0.80 8.87 -32.18
C ARG A 5 0.61 8.09 -33.49
N THR A 6 0.62 6.76 -33.40
CA THR A 6 0.20 5.92 -34.51
C THR A 6 -1.30 6.10 -34.77
N GLN A 7 -1.78 5.74 -35.96
CA GLN A 7 -3.21 5.82 -36.28
C GLN A 7 -4.05 4.95 -35.33
N GLU A 8 -3.56 3.74 -35.01
CA GLU A 8 -4.21 2.83 -34.08
C GLU A 8 -4.33 3.42 -32.67
N GLU A 9 -3.26 4.06 -32.18
CA GLU A 9 -3.28 4.77 -30.90
C GLU A 9 -4.26 5.95 -30.93
N ALA A 10 -4.30 6.71 -32.03
CA ALA A 10 -5.22 7.83 -32.17
C ALA A 10 -6.69 7.37 -32.13
N ASP A 11 -7.02 6.32 -32.87
CA ASP A 11 -8.37 5.74 -32.91
C ASP A 11 -8.79 5.19 -31.54
N TYR A 12 -7.87 4.54 -30.83
CA TYR A 12 -8.10 4.05 -29.47
C TYR A 12 -8.34 5.19 -28.47
N MET A 13 -7.53 6.26 -28.53
CA MET A 13 -7.70 7.41 -27.66
C MET A 13 -9.01 8.16 -27.92
N GLU A 14 -9.45 8.25 -29.18
CA GLU A 14 -10.76 8.83 -29.52
C GLU A 14 -11.90 7.97 -28.97
N PHE A 15 -11.81 6.64 -29.09
CA PHE A 15 -12.79 5.73 -28.48
C PHE A 15 -12.89 5.91 -26.96
N LEU A 16 -11.76 6.01 -26.26
CA LEU A 16 -11.74 6.27 -24.82
C LEU A 16 -12.36 7.64 -24.48
N LEU A 17 -12.02 8.68 -25.23
CA LEU A 17 -12.53 10.03 -25.03
C LEU A 17 -14.05 10.08 -25.24
N ALA A 18 -14.56 9.40 -26.27
CA ALA A 18 -15.99 9.24 -26.52
C ALA A 18 -16.69 8.58 -25.32
N GLY A 19 -16.09 7.53 -24.74
CA GLY A 19 -16.59 6.87 -23.54
C GLY A 19 -16.63 7.81 -22.33
N VAL A 20 -15.58 8.61 -22.11
CA VAL A 20 -15.55 9.61 -21.02
C VAL A 20 -16.61 10.70 -21.25
N ARG A 21 -16.77 11.21 -22.47
CA ARG A 21 -17.80 12.20 -22.81
C ARG A 21 -19.21 11.65 -22.63
N GLN A 22 -19.42 10.38 -22.94
CA GLN A 22 -20.74 9.75 -22.84
C GLN A 22 -21.12 9.48 -21.38
N TYR A 23 -20.21 8.88 -20.61
CA TYR A 23 -20.53 8.30 -19.30
C TYR A 23 -19.92 9.05 -18.12
N GLY A 24 -18.86 9.82 -18.34
CA GLY A 24 -17.98 10.36 -17.31
C GLY A 24 -17.06 9.31 -16.70
N PRO A 25 -16.10 9.73 -15.85
CA PRO A 25 -15.31 8.81 -15.06
C PRO A 25 -16.20 8.04 -14.07
N ALA A 26 -15.84 6.78 -13.79
CA ALA A 26 -16.51 5.99 -12.76
C ALA A 26 -16.50 6.74 -11.40
N PRO A 27 -17.52 6.62 -10.54
CA PRO A 27 -17.61 7.43 -9.31
C PRO A 27 -16.36 7.39 -8.43
N GLY A 28 -15.76 6.21 -8.24
CA GLY A 28 -14.50 6.07 -7.49
C GLY A 28 -13.29 6.70 -8.20
N ALA A 29 -13.22 6.57 -9.53
CA ALA A 29 -12.19 7.21 -10.34
C ALA A 29 -12.30 8.74 -10.31
N LYS A 30 -13.52 9.29 -10.30
CA LYS A 30 -13.75 10.74 -10.16
C LYS A 30 -13.13 11.28 -8.87
N VAL A 31 -13.27 10.57 -7.75
CA VAL A 31 -12.65 10.96 -6.47
C VAL A 31 -11.13 10.95 -6.57
N MET A 32 -10.53 9.92 -7.16
CA MET A 32 -9.07 9.84 -7.33
C MET A 32 -8.54 10.94 -8.26
N LEU A 33 -9.24 11.22 -9.36
CA LEU A 33 -8.87 12.28 -10.30
C LEU A 33 -8.99 13.67 -9.65
N GLU A 34 -9.97 13.89 -8.79
CA GLU A 34 -10.08 15.14 -8.03
C GLU A 34 -8.94 15.28 -6.99
N ASN A 35 -8.54 14.18 -6.34
CA ASN A 35 -7.39 14.17 -5.44
C ASN A 35 -6.09 14.54 -6.20
N GLU A 36 -5.87 13.95 -7.37
CA GLU A 36 -4.72 14.26 -8.23
C GLU A 36 -4.71 15.72 -8.70
N ARG A 37 -5.88 16.26 -9.07
CA ARG A 37 -6.03 17.68 -9.44
C ARG A 37 -5.78 18.60 -8.25
N THR A 38 -6.33 18.28 -7.09
CA THR A 38 -6.12 19.05 -5.85
C THR A 38 -4.63 19.07 -5.49
N ALA A 39 -3.96 17.92 -5.58
CA ALA A 39 -2.53 17.82 -5.34
C ALA A 39 -1.70 18.66 -6.31
N ALA A 40 -2.05 18.63 -7.60
CA ALA A 40 -1.39 19.45 -8.61
C ALA A 40 -1.56 20.94 -8.32
N ASN A 41 -2.79 21.40 -8.08
CA ASN A 41 -3.08 22.80 -7.78
C ASN A 41 -2.34 23.27 -6.52
N THR A 42 -2.35 22.48 -5.44
CA THR A 42 -1.60 22.80 -4.23
C THR A 42 -0.09 22.91 -4.52
N ALA A 43 0.47 22.02 -5.33
CA ALA A 43 1.89 22.07 -5.65
C ALA A 43 2.27 23.34 -6.43
N ILE A 44 1.39 23.77 -7.35
CA ILE A 44 1.57 25.01 -8.12
C ILE A 44 1.45 26.24 -7.22
N GLU A 45 0.46 26.28 -6.35
CA GLU A 45 0.23 27.40 -5.42
C GLU A 45 1.36 27.55 -4.39
N THR A 46 1.90 26.45 -3.89
CA THR A 46 2.90 26.44 -2.81
C THR A 46 4.34 26.34 -3.31
N GLY A 47 4.55 25.96 -4.58
CA GLY A 47 5.88 25.63 -5.12
C GLY A 47 6.47 24.32 -4.58
N GLN A 48 5.70 23.54 -3.81
CA GLN A 48 6.13 22.29 -3.20
C GLN A 48 5.38 21.08 -3.77
N TYR A 49 6.12 20.22 -4.47
CA TYR A 49 5.60 19.05 -5.16
C TYR A 49 5.74 17.82 -4.28
N ALA A 50 4.61 17.29 -3.81
CA ALA A 50 4.54 16.06 -3.04
C ALA A 50 4.08 14.90 -3.94
N VAL A 51 4.92 13.88 -4.09
CA VAL A 51 4.66 12.72 -4.96
C VAL A 51 4.98 11.41 -4.26
N TRP A 52 4.29 10.35 -4.67
CA TRP A 52 4.65 8.98 -4.31
C TRP A 52 5.34 8.34 -5.50
N ARG A 53 6.65 8.16 -5.38
CA ARG A 53 7.55 7.77 -6.46
C ARG A 53 7.95 6.32 -6.33
N SER A 54 7.89 5.57 -7.43
CA SER A 54 8.37 4.18 -7.48
C SER A 54 9.90 4.13 -7.53
N CYS A 55 10.45 2.97 -7.19
CA CYS A 55 11.87 2.65 -7.37
C CYS A 55 12.35 2.75 -8.83
N THR A 56 11.43 2.77 -9.81
CA THR A 56 11.75 2.99 -11.23
C THR A 56 11.80 4.47 -11.61
N GLY A 57 11.57 5.38 -10.65
CA GLY A 57 11.66 6.84 -10.83
C GLY A 57 10.37 7.52 -11.31
N ASN A 58 9.29 6.77 -11.51
CA ASN A 58 7.99 7.28 -11.95
C ASN A 58 7.20 7.84 -10.76
N ASP A 59 6.60 9.02 -10.95
CA ASP A 59 5.68 9.60 -9.98
C ASP A 59 4.32 8.90 -10.16
N CYS A 60 4.00 7.93 -9.28
CA CYS A 60 2.79 7.11 -9.41
C CYS A 60 1.54 7.84 -8.92
N PHE A 61 1.68 8.72 -7.92
CA PHE A 61 0.59 9.50 -7.36
C PHE A 61 1.06 10.90 -6.98
N ARG A 62 0.18 11.88 -7.15
CA ARG A 62 0.32 13.23 -6.59
C ARG A 62 -0.39 13.29 -5.24
N ILE A 63 0.27 13.87 -4.25
CA ILE A 63 -0.20 13.81 -2.87
C ILE A 63 -0.89 15.12 -2.49
N ALA A 64 -2.20 15.06 -2.26
CA ALA A 64 -2.99 16.20 -1.82
C ALA A 64 -2.87 16.44 -0.30
N PRO A 65 -3.19 17.65 0.21
CA PRO A 65 -3.17 17.96 1.64
C PRO A 65 -4.00 17.01 2.52
N HIS A 66 -5.12 16.50 2.00
CA HIS A 66 -5.98 15.56 2.72
C HIS A 66 -5.52 14.09 2.63
N SER A 67 -4.54 13.78 1.77
CA SER A 67 -4.02 12.41 1.60
C SER A 67 -3.36 11.92 2.89
N LYS A 68 -3.64 10.68 3.26
CA LYS A 68 -3.22 10.14 4.54
C LYS A 68 -1.78 9.65 4.53
N CYS A 69 -1.10 9.93 5.63
CA CYS A 69 0.14 9.29 6.01
C CYS A 69 -0.13 7.88 6.56
N PHE A 70 0.88 7.03 6.57
CA PHE A 70 0.92 5.75 7.26
C PHE A 70 0.51 5.83 8.73
N CYS A 71 0.68 6.99 9.38
CA CYS A 71 0.21 7.21 10.75
C CYS A 71 -1.30 7.45 10.88
N GLY A 72 -2.05 7.58 9.77
CA GLY A 72 -3.49 7.84 9.72
C GLY A 72 -3.90 9.32 9.66
N HIS A 73 -2.94 10.25 9.85
CA HIS A 73 -3.18 11.69 9.79
C HIS A 73 -2.96 12.25 8.37
N PRO A 74 -3.67 13.32 7.97
CA PRO A 74 -3.50 13.93 6.65
C PRO A 74 -2.15 14.64 6.51
N LEU A 75 -1.72 14.89 5.28
CA LEU A 75 -0.50 15.67 4.99
C LEU A 75 -0.56 17.07 5.61
N SER A 76 -1.74 17.70 5.66
CA SER A 76 -1.95 18.99 6.32
C SER A 76 -1.67 19.00 7.83
N SER A 77 -1.57 17.83 8.46
CA SER A 77 -1.13 17.68 9.86
C SER A 77 0.36 17.32 9.96
N HIS A 78 1.14 17.55 8.91
CA HIS A 78 2.58 17.35 8.90
C HIS A 78 3.30 18.64 8.53
N GLU A 79 4.34 18.97 9.30
CA GLU A 79 5.10 20.21 9.15
C GLU A 79 6.60 19.95 8.96
N PHE A 80 7.25 20.76 8.14
CA PHE A 80 8.71 20.74 8.02
C PHE A 80 9.32 21.44 9.23
N LYS A 81 10.21 20.74 9.95
CA LYS A 81 10.90 21.31 11.11
C LYS A 81 11.77 22.52 10.74
N ASN A 82 12.31 22.53 9.53
CA ASN A 82 13.10 23.60 8.94
C ASN A 82 13.22 23.38 7.43
N SER A 83 13.78 24.34 6.70
CA SER A 83 13.96 24.29 5.23
C SER A 83 14.89 23.18 4.74
N ARG A 84 15.68 22.54 5.61
CA ARG A 84 16.57 21.42 5.25
C ARG A 84 15.95 20.05 5.57
N ALA A 85 14.79 20.02 6.22
CA ALA A 85 14.12 18.78 6.54
C ALA A 85 13.59 18.14 5.25
N LEU A 86 13.99 16.90 4.98
CA LEU A 86 13.56 16.17 3.79
C LEU A 86 12.10 15.69 3.86
N TRP A 87 11.61 15.45 5.08
CA TRP A 87 10.24 15.00 5.31
C TRP A 87 9.58 15.81 6.43
N PRO A 88 8.28 16.11 6.30
CA PRO A 88 7.54 16.76 7.35
C PRO A 88 7.15 15.74 8.43
N HIS A 89 7.19 16.18 9.69
CA HIS A 89 6.82 15.38 10.86
C HIS A 89 5.35 15.61 11.21
N CYS A 90 4.68 14.62 11.80
CA CYS A 90 3.29 14.80 12.21
C CYS A 90 3.19 15.62 13.49
N THR A 91 2.25 16.56 13.55
CA THR A 91 1.97 17.36 14.75
C THR A 91 0.98 16.68 15.71
N MET A 92 0.33 15.60 15.28
CA MET A 92 -0.73 14.91 16.01
C MET A 92 -0.27 13.58 16.65
N CYS A 93 0.92 13.08 16.33
CA CYS A 93 1.44 11.83 16.88
C CYS A 93 2.98 11.74 16.75
N GLU A 94 3.58 10.66 17.23
CA GLU A 94 5.04 10.42 17.20
C GLU A 94 5.62 10.11 15.80
N CYS A 95 4.84 10.27 14.73
CA CYS A 95 5.29 10.05 13.36
C CYS A 95 6.34 11.10 12.94
N LYS A 96 7.52 10.64 12.57
CA LYS A 96 8.68 11.50 12.29
C LYS A 96 8.79 11.94 10.83
N ALA A 97 8.15 11.22 9.91
CA ALA A 97 8.24 11.48 8.48
C ALA A 97 6.95 11.05 7.80
N TYR A 98 6.35 11.95 7.01
CA TYR A 98 5.21 11.63 6.18
C TYR A 98 5.54 10.49 5.20
N ALA A 99 4.69 9.46 5.18
CA ALA A 99 4.77 8.35 4.24
C ALA A 99 3.36 8.10 3.70
N PHE A 100 3.13 8.39 2.42
CA PHE A 100 1.84 8.21 1.78
C PHE A 100 1.37 6.76 1.89
N VAL A 101 0.09 6.56 2.19
CA VAL A 101 -0.56 5.26 2.14
C VAL A 101 -1.89 5.40 1.41
N PRO A 102 -2.21 4.52 0.45
CA PRO A 102 -3.53 4.47 -0.13
C PRO A 102 -4.61 4.29 0.95
N THR A 103 -5.75 4.94 0.77
CA THR A 103 -6.89 4.93 1.69
C THR A 103 -8.17 4.41 1.05
N ARG A 104 -8.12 4.16 -0.26
CA ARG A 104 -9.22 3.59 -1.01
C ARG A 104 -8.78 2.33 -1.74
N PRO A 105 -9.66 1.32 -1.87
CA PRO A 105 -9.36 0.13 -2.65
C PRO A 105 -9.13 0.45 -4.13
N GLU A 106 -9.79 1.47 -4.69
CA GLU A 106 -9.60 1.87 -6.09
C GLU A 106 -8.18 2.38 -6.38
N GLU A 107 -7.49 2.97 -5.40
CA GLU A 107 -6.10 3.46 -5.55
C GLU A 107 -5.09 2.32 -5.71
N VAL A 108 -5.49 1.09 -5.40
CA VAL A 108 -4.61 -0.10 -5.42
C VAL A 108 -5.17 -1.21 -6.31
N GLY A 109 -6.02 -0.84 -7.28
CA GLY A 109 -6.57 -1.79 -8.25
C GLY A 109 -7.68 -2.70 -7.70
N GLU A 110 -8.10 -2.54 -6.45
CA GLU A 110 -9.20 -3.29 -5.84
C GLU A 110 -10.57 -2.63 -6.12
N TRP A 111 -10.76 -2.08 -7.33
CA TRP A 111 -11.97 -1.34 -7.74
C TRP A 111 -13.27 -2.14 -7.63
N TRP A 112 -13.18 -3.47 -7.53
CA TRP A 112 -14.32 -4.36 -7.36
C TRP A 112 -14.87 -4.37 -5.93
N LEU A 113 -14.10 -3.95 -4.93
CA LEU A 113 -14.53 -3.95 -3.52
C LEU A 113 -15.74 -3.02 -3.26
N PRO A 114 -15.72 -1.74 -3.69
CA PRO A 114 -16.87 -0.84 -3.54
C PRO A 114 -18.16 -1.31 -4.21
N ARG A 115 -18.08 -2.26 -5.16
CA ARG A 115 -19.26 -2.81 -5.85
C ARG A 115 -19.92 -3.94 -5.07
N ARG A 116 -19.31 -4.41 -3.97
CA ARG A 116 -19.90 -5.44 -3.12
C ARG A 116 -21.03 -4.85 -2.26
N PRO A 117 -22.17 -5.54 -2.15
CA PRO A 117 -23.24 -5.12 -1.25
C PRO A 117 -22.73 -4.93 0.19
N GLY A 118 -23.03 -3.78 0.78
CA GLY A 118 -22.66 -3.47 2.17
C GLY A 118 -21.19 -3.10 2.39
N PHE A 119 -20.39 -2.93 1.33
CA PHE A 119 -19.00 -2.48 1.48
C PHE A 119 -18.94 -0.97 1.77
N ASP A 120 -18.31 -0.60 2.89
CA ASP A 120 -18.04 0.81 3.22
C ASP A 120 -16.58 1.16 2.92
N VAL A 121 -16.38 1.98 1.89
CA VAL A 121 -15.06 2.47 1.47
C VAL A 121 -14.31 3.20 2.60
N ARG A 122 -15.03 3.87 3.50
CA ARG A 122 -14.44 4.66 4.60
C ARG A 122 -13.76 3.77 5.65
N THR A 123 -14.12 2.50 5.70
CA THR A 123 -13.56 1.50 6.61
C THR A 123 -12.36 0.76 6.03
N TRP A 124 -12.11 0.89 4.71
CA TRP A 124 -10.99 0.21 4.08
C TRP A 124 -9.66 0.77 4.58
N ARG A 125 -8.70 -0.12 4.77
CA ARG A 125 -7.33 0.21 5.18
C ARG A 125 -6.36 -0.66 4.41
N ALA A 126 -5.26 -0.06 3.95
CA ALA A 126 -4.13 -0.77 3.37
C ALA A 126 -3.64 -1.88 4.30
N LYS A 127 -3.52 -3.11 3.77
CA LYS A 127 -3.12 -4.31 4.51
C LYS A 127 -1.67 -4.69 4.24
N CYS A 128 -1.01 -5.17 5.28
CA CYS A 128 0.26 -5.87 5.18
C CYS A 128 0.03 -7.35 4.79
N LYS A 129 1.04 -8.02 4.22
CA LYS A 129 1.06 -9.49 4.06
C LYS A 129 0.84 -10.25 5.37
N CYS A 130 1.11 -9.65 6.53
CA CYS A 130 0.78 -10.21 7.84
C CYS A 130 -0.72 -10.12 8.21
N LYS A 131 -1.56 -9.60 7.30
CA LYS A 131 -3.02 -9.42 7.38
C LYS A 131 -3.52 -8.26 8.26
N HIS A 132 -2.62 -7.65 9.04
CA HIS A 132 -2.93 -6.44 9.82
C HIS A 132 -2.90 -5.19 8.93
N THR A 133 -3.60 -4.14 9.36
CA THR A 133 -3.67 -2.87 8.64
C THR A 133 -2.41 -2.02 8.89
N HIS A 134 -2.17 -1.03 8.04
CA HIS A 134 -1.08 -0.06 8.26
C HIS A 134 -1.21 0.69 9.60
N GLU A 135 -2.43 0.98 10.06
CA GLU A 135 -2.67 1.63 11.36
C GLU A 135 -2.30 0.72 12.55
N GLU A 136 -2.30 -0.60 12.37
CA GLU A 136 -1.85 -1.58 13.36
C GLU A 136 -0.32 -1.74 13.40
N HIS A 137 0.40 -1.08 12.47
CA HIS A 137 1.85 -0.99 12.47
C HIS A 137 2.31 0.32 13.13
N MET A 138 3.55 0.31 13.63
CA MET A 138 4.20 1.52 14.14
C MET A 138 4.29 2.58 13.04
N PRO A 139 4.08 3.87 13.33
CA PRO A 139 4.03 4.92 12.31
C PRO A 139 5.41 5.26 11.74
N ASN A 140 6.47 4.79 12.38
CA ASN A 140 7.85 5.06 12.00
C ASN A 140 8.50 3.80 11.44
N ARG A 141 9.43 3.98 10.49
CA ARG A 141 10.27 2.91 9.94
C ARG A 141 10.94 2.11 11.07
N PRO A 142 11.03 0.76 10.95
CA PRO A 142 10.66 -0.04 9.78
C PRO A 142 9.17 -0.42 9.71
N TYR A 143 8.28 0.27 10.42
CA TYR A 143 6.84 -0.04 10.45
C TYR A 143 6.55 -1.44 11.01
N ARG A 144 7.08 -1.74 12.20
CA ARG A 144 6.83 -3.02 12.87
C ARG A 144 5.35 -3.19 13.21
N CYS A 145 4.80 -4.38 13.02
CA CYS A 145 3.44 -4.67 13.44
C CYS A 145 3.35 -4.68 14.97
N ARG A 146 2.27 -4.13 15.53
CA ARG A 146 2.01 -4.17 16.98
C ARG A 146 1.29 -5.45 17.42
N LYS A 147 0.79 -6.26 16.48
CA LYS A 147 -0.09 -7.42 16.74
C LYS A 147 0.59 -8.76 16.50
N CYS A 148 1.71 -8.80 15.77
CA CYS A 148 2.44 -10.04 15.47
C CYS A 148 3.95 -9.78 15.27
N PRO A 149 4.78 -10.83 15.13
CA PRO A 149 6.24 -10.71 14.95
C PRO A 149 6.71 -10.06 13.63
N CYS A 150 5.79 -9.56 12.79
CA CYS A 150 6.10 -8.90 11.53
C CYS A 150 6.96 -7.65 11.76
N SER A 151 8.20 -7.70 11.27
CA SER A 151 9.23 -6.68 11.53
C SER A 151 9.20 -5.49 10.58
N THR A 152 8.46 -5.58 9.47
CA THR A 152 8.33 -4.50 8.50
C THR A 152 7.00 -4.59 7.78
N PHE A 153 6.43 -3.43 7.43
CA PHE A 153 5.26 -3.41 6.56
C PHE A 153 5.65 -3.86 5.15
N THR A 154 4.91 -4.82 4.60
CA THR A 154 5.01 -5.28 3.22
C THR A 154 3.61 -5.35 2.64
N SER A 155 3.31 -4.63 1.57
CA SER A 155 1.93 -4.49 1.11
C SER A 155 1.34 -5.82 0.61
N ALA A 156 0.07 -6.05 0.94
CA ALA A 156 -0.74 -7.12 0.36
C ALA A 156 -1.41 -6.71 -0.98
N PHE A 157 -1.09 -5.51 -1.46
CA PHE A 157 -1.60 -4.92 -2.70
C PHE A 157 -0.44 -4.44 -3.57
N LEU A 158 -0.73 -4.12 -4.83
CA LEU A 158 0.20 -3.51 -5.77
C LEU A 158 -0.27 -2.09 -6.15
N CYS A 159 0.69 -1.23 -6.47
CA CYS A 159 0.42 0.09 -6.99
C CYS A 159 -0.25 -0.02 -8.36
N ILE A 160 -1.41 0.62 -8.54
CA ILE A 160 -2.17 0.58 -9.79
C ILE A 160 -1.41 1.17 -11.00
N ALA A 161 -0.45 2.05 -10.75
CA ALA A 161 0.29 2.75 -11.80
C ALA A 161 1.52 1.97 -12.30
N CYS A 162 2.13 1.09 -11.49
CA CYS A 162 3.39 0.45 -11.84
C CYS A 162 3.54 -1.02 -11.41
N ASP A 163 2.51 -1.59 -10.78
CA ASP A 163 2.46 -2.96 -10.28
C ASP A 163 3.59 -3.33 -9.29
N LYS A 164 4.19 -2.35 -8.62
CA LYS A 164 5.18 -2.55 -7.55
C LYS A 164 4.53 -2.54 -6.18
N HIS A 165 5.21 -3.12 -5.19
CA HIS A 165 4.74 -3.10 -3.81
C HIS A 165 4.88 -1.71 -3.18
N TRP A 166 4.16 -1.46 -2.08
CA TRP A 166 4.20 -0.17 -1.39
C TRP A 166 5.61 0.16 -0.88
N GLU A 167 6.32 -0.84 -0.37
CA GLU A 167 7.69 -0.72 0.11
C GLU A 167 8.71 -0.39 -0.99
N ASP A 168 8.35 -0.56 -2.27
CA ASP A 168 9.16 -0.18 -3.43
C ASP A 168 8.96 1.28 -3.84
N HIS A 169 8.25 2.06 -3.02
CA HIS A 169 8.00 3.47 -3.27
C HIS A 169 8.46 4.33 -2.10
N GLU A 170 8.70 5.60 -2.39
CA GLU A 170 8.99 6.63 -1.40
C GLU A 170 8.08 7.84 -1.61
N THR A 171 7.79 8.54 -0.51
CA THR A 171 7.18 9.87 -0.61
C THR A 171 8.29 10.90 -0.72
N VAL A 172 8.24 11.67 -1.79
CA VAL A 172 9.22 12.69 -2.13
C VAL A 172 8.54 14.06 -2.07
N PHE A 173 9.23 15.01 -1.45
CA PHE A 173 8.88 16.42 -1.46
C PHE A 173 9.99 17.18 -2.20
N GLU A 174 9.64 17.84 -3.28
CA GLU A 174 10.59 18.57 -4.14
C GLU A 174 10.09 20.00 -4.33
N SER A 175 11.00 20.95 -4.33
CA SER A 175 10.74 22.30 -4.83
C SER A 175 10.61 22.29 -6.35
N GLU A 176 9.98 23.34 -6.89
CA GLU A 176 9.92 23.55 -8.34
C GLU A 176 11.31 23.56 -8.99
N ALA A 177 12.30 24.20 -8.33
CA ALA A 177 13.67 24.28 -8.83
C ALA A 177 14.33 22.90 -8.91
N GLU A 178 14.15 22.06 -7.89
CA GLU A 178 14.68 20.68 -7.89
C GLU A 178 14.04 19.84 -9.01
N ARG A 179 12.72 19.97 -9.22
CA ARG A 179 12.04 19.27 -10.32
C ARG A 179 12.51 19.74 -11.68
N ARG A 180 12.63 21.05 -11.90
CA ARG A 180 13.17 21.61 -13.16
C ARG A 180 14.59 21.12 -13.42
N ALA A 181 15.45 21.12 -12.40
CA ALA A 181 16.82 20.61 -12.53
C ALA A 181 16.86 19.11 -12.86
N ALA A 182 15.89 18.34 -12.36
CA ALA A 182 15.72 16.92 -12.69
C ALA A 182 14.97 16.66 -14.00
N GLY A 183 14.59 17.70 -14.76
CA GLY A 183 13.81 17.56 -15.99
C GLY A 183 12.40 16.99 -15.78
N ARG A 184 11.82 17.20 -14.60
CA ARG A 184 10.50 16.68 -14.21
C ARG A 184 9.39 17.73 -14.46
N PRO A 185 8.14 17.28 -14.66
CA PRO A 185 7.01 18.18 -14.88
C PRO A 185 6.78 19.13 -13.70
N VAL A 186 6.48 20.38 -14.01
CA VAL A 186 6.14 21.48 -13.09
C VAL A 186 5.02 22.32 -13.70
N ASN A 187 4.32 23.09 -12.89
CA ASN A 187 3.23 23.97 -13.31
C ASN A 187 2.18 23.23 -14.15
N GLU A 188 1.84 23.76 -15.33
CA GLU A 188 0.84 23.20 -16.23
C GLU A 188 1.17 21.77 -16.65
N ASP A 189 2.47 21.43 -16.80
CA ASP A 189 2.91 20.08 -17.15
C ASP A 189 2.73 19.08 -15.99
N PHE A 190 2.57 19.57 -14.75
CA PHE A 190 2.30 18.72 -13.59
C PHE A 190 0.82 18.40 -13.44
N VAL A 191 -0.10 19.12 -14.09
CA VAL A 191 -1.55 18.88 -13.99
C VAL A 191 -1.91 17.50 -14.59
N PRO A 192 -2.87 16.74 -14.00
CA PRO A 192 -3.32 15.48 -14.60
C PRO A 192 -3.78 15.69 -16.05
N PHE A 193 -3.42 14.77 -16.94
CA PHE A 193 -3.73 14.85 -18.38
C PHE A 193 -3.11 16.06 -19.12
N ALA A 194 -2.00 16.64 -18.65
CA ALA A 194 -1.31 17.73 -19.36
C ALA A 194 -0.95 17.38 -20.83
N GLU A 195 -0.67 16.11 -21.12
CA GLU A 195 -0.39 15.65 -22.49
C GLU A 195 -1.66 15.46 -23.33
N MET A 196 -2.85 15.50 -22.71
CA MET A 196 -4.15 15.18 -23.30
C MET A 196 -5.25 16.16 -22.83
N PRO A 197 -5.21 17.43 -23.29
CA PRO A 197 -6.14 18.46 -22.84
C PRO A 197 -7.62 18.12 -23.08
N GLU A 198 -7.93 17.34 -24.13
CA GLU A 198 -9.30 16.94 -24.44
C GLU A 198 -9.88 16.02 -23.36
N PHE A 199 -9.04 15.18 -22.74
CA PHE A 199 -9.42 14.36 -21.59
C PHE A 199 -9.60 15.20 -20.34
N TYR A 200 -8.72 16.18 -20.11
CA TYR A 200 -8.85 17.11 -18.99
C TYR A 200 -10.21 17.82 -19.04
N GLU A 201 -10.55 18.39 -20.19
CA GLU A 201 -11.85 19.05 -20.41
C GLU A 201 -13.01 18.08 -20.19
N ALA A 202 -12.97 16.89 -20.79
CA ALA A 202 -14.04 15.91 -20.65
C ALA A 202 -14.24 15.41 -19.21
N VAL A 203 -13.16 15.29 -18.43
CA VAL A 203 -13.19 14.79 -17.04
C VAL A 203 -13.64 15.86 -16.04
N TYR A 204 -13.10 17.07 -16.15
CA TYR A 204 -13.24 18.11 -15.12
C TYR A 204 -14.26 19.20 -15.46
N HIS A 205 -14.53 19.42 -16.75
CA HIS A 205 -15.43 20.49 -17.22
C HIS A 205 -16.63 19.97 -18.03
N GLY A 206 -16.55 18.73 -18.54
CA GLY A 206 -17.60 18.10 -19.34
C GLY A 206 -18.83 17.69 -18.53
N THR A 207 -20.00 17.80 -19.17
CA THR A 207 -21.26 17.24 -18.68
C THR A 207 -21.55 15.93 -19.44
N PRO A 208 -21.56 14.76 -18.80
CA PRO A 208 -21.82 13.50 -19.48
C PRO A 208 -23.23 13.47 -20.09
N THR A 209 -23.35 12.95 -21.31
CA THR A 209 -24.65 12.83 -22.00
C THR A 209 -25.55 11.76 -21.38
N HIS A 210 -24.95 10.69 -20.87
CA HIS A 210 -25.60 9.61 -20.14
C HIS A 210 -24.84 9.34 -18.83
N PRO A 211 -25.01 10.20 -17.82
CA PRO A 211 -24.27 10.07 -16.57
C PRO A 211 -24.57 8.70 -15.95
N GLN A 212 -23.50 7.99 -15.57
CA GLN A 212 -23.65 6.70 -14.91
C GLN A 212 -24.49 6.87 -13.63
N PRO A 213 -25.60 6.13 -13.46
CA PRO A 213 -26.33 6.15 -12.21
C PRO A 213 -25.41 5.69 -11.08
N GLY A 214 -25.54 6.32 -9.91
CA GLY A 214 -24.76 5.95 -8.73
C GLY A 214 -24.84 4.45 -8.48
N ALA A 215 -23.66 3.80 -8.44
CA ALA A 215 -23.49 2.35 -8.33
C ALA A 215 -24.27 1.54 -9.38
N LEU A 216 -23.66 1.28 -10.53
CA LEU A 216 -24.09 0.19 -11.39
C LEU A 216 -24.12 -1.11 -10.57
N ARG A 217 -25.32 -1.55 -10.25
CA ARG A 217 -25.61 -2.88 -9.74
C ARG A 217 -24.98 -3.85 -10.76
N PRO A 218 -24.13 -4.80 -10.35
CA PRO A 218 -23.59 -5.76 -11.30
C PRO A 218 -24.76 -6.42 -12.04
N PRO A 219 -24.65 -6.68 -13.36
CA PRO A 219 -25.66 -7.45 -14.05
C PRO A 219 -25.91 -8.71 -13.24
N GLN A 220 -27.15 -8.91 -12.81
CA GLN A 220 -27.56 -10.17 -12.21
C GLN A 220 -27.08 -11.26 -13.17
N PRO A 221 -26.33 -12.28 -12.72
CA PRO A 221 -26.07 -13.41 -13.59
C PRO A 221 -27.44 -13.89 -14.06
N SER A 222 -27.66 -13.90 -15.38
CA SER A 222 -28.87 -14.50 -15.94
C SER A 222 -28.99 -15.86 -15.28
N VAL A 223 -30.10 -16.14 -14.61
CA VAL A 223 -30.39 -17.45 -14.05
C VAL A 223 -30.43 -18.40 -15.24
N ARG A 224 -29.28 -18.95 -15.62
CA ARG A 224 -29.23 -20.13 -16.48
C ARG A 224 -29.83 -21.24 -15.63
N PRO A 225 -30.81 -22.01 -16.13
CA PRO A 225 -31.28 -23.19 -15.43
C PRO A 225 -30.07 -24.04 -15.08
N SER A 226 -29.84 -24.24 -13.78
CA SER A 226 -28.74 -25.05 -13.29
C SER A 226 -28.90 -26.46 -13.87
N LEU A 227 -27.95 -26.85 -14.72
CA LEU A 227 -27.77 -28.26 -15.07
C LEU A 227 -27.53 -29.01 -13.74
N PRO A 228 -28.26 -30.12 -13.50
CA PRO A 228 -28.13 -30.84 -12.24
C PRO A 228 -26.70 -31.35 -12.08
N LEU A 229 -26.08 -31.00 -10.96
CA LEU A 229 -24.77 -31.52 -10.57
C LEU A 229 -24.90 -33.04 -10.35
N PRO A 230 -23.97 -33.86 -10.87
CA PRO A 230 -23.97 -35.29 -10.58
C PRO A 230 -23.71 -35.50 -9.10
N MET A 231 -24.57 -36.31 -8.47
CA MET A 231 -24.48 -36.69 -7.07
C MET A 231 -23.14 -37.36 -6.76
N PRO A 232 -22.54 -37.11 -5.59
CA PRO A 232 -21.35 -37.84 -5.17
C PRO A 232 -21.69 -39.32 -4.96
N VAL A 233 -20.97 -40.18 -5.67
CA VAL A 233 -21.05 -41.64 -5.50
C VAL A 233 -20.55 -41.97 -4.09
N ARG A 234 -21.44 -42.50 -3.25
CA ARG A 234 -21.08 -42.99 -1.93
C ARG A 234 -20.15 -44.20 -2.08
N PRO A 235 -18.99 -44.27 -1.38
CA PRO A 235 -18.21 -45.49 -1.33
C PRO A 235 -19.04 -46.60 -0.66
N ARG A 236 -19.08 -47.77 -1.29
CA ARG A 236 -19.75 -48.97 -0.77
C ARG A 236 -19.13 -49.37 0.56
N ALA A 237 -19.98 -49.59 1.56
CA ALA A 237 -19.60 -50.24 2.81
C ALA A 237 -19.14 -51.68 2.51
N ILE A 238 -17.90 -52.01 2.89
CA ILE A 238 -17.42 -53.38 2.92
C ILE A 238 -17.94 -53.98 4.23
N THR A 239 -18.94 -54.84 4.13
CA THR A 239 -19.37 -55.74 5.19
C THR A 239 -18.55 -57.03 5.10
N HIS A 240 -17.75 -57.34 6.12
CA HIS A 240 -17.30 -58.70 6.36
C HIS A 240 -17.74 -59.11 7.77
N GLY A 241 -18.82 -59.89 7.82
CA GLY A 241 -19.18 -60.73 8.95
C GLY A 241 -18.17 -61.87 9.08
N GLY A 242 -17.84 -62.21 10.32
CA GLY A 242 -16.73 -63.08 10.68
C GLY A 242 -17.03 -64.57 10.75
N GLU A 243 -15.95 -65.29 11.05
CA GLU A 243 -15.77 -66.62 11.68
C GLU A 243 -14.28 -66.94 11.36
N GLY A 244 -13.33 -67.14 12.27
CA GLY A 244 -13.36 -67.71 13.60
C GLY A 244 -12.44 -68.93 13.58
N THR A 245 -11.17 -68.79 13.99
CA THR A 245 -10.37 -69.90 14.57
C THR A 245 -9.15 -69.37 15.31
N GLN A 246 -8.86 -70.06 16.41
CA GLN A 246 -8.00 -69.70 17.54
C GLN A 246 -6.50 -69.87 17.28
N GLU A 247 -5.71 -69.05 17.97
CA GLU A 247 -4.46 -69.34 18.71
C GLU A 247 -3.99 -67.96 19.24
N GLY A 248 -3.69 -67.67 20.50
CA GLY A 248 -3.22 -68.45 21.63
C GLY A 248 -2.05 -67.69 22.26
N TYR A 249 -2.12 -67.42 23.57
CA TYR A 249 -1.04 -67.06 24.50
C TYR A 249 -0.61 -65.59 24.78
N GLN A 250 -1.17 -65.10 25.90
CA GLN A 250 -0.51 -64.59 27.11
C GLN A 250 -0.01 -63.15 27.24
N THR A 251 -0.67 -62.47 28.19
CA THR A 251 -0.36 -61.23 28.88
C THR A 251 0.78 -61.38 29.89
N ARG A 252 1.60 -60.33 30.05
CA ARG A 252 2.22 -59.96 31.32
C ARG A 252 2.32 -58.44 31.44
N ASP A 253 1.48 -57.92 32.31
CA ASP A 253 1.69 -56.70 33.11
C ASP A 253 3.01 -56.84 33.90
N GLU A 254 3.79 -55.78 34.09
CA GLU A 254 4.48 -55.44 35.35
C GLU A 254 5.27 -54.10 35.20
N GLY A 255 4.91 -53.10 36.02
CA GLY A 255 5.89 -52.35 36.82
C GLY A 255 6.53 -51.06 36.30
N ARG A 256 5.99 -49.90 36.73
CA ARG A 256 6.76 -48.66 36.99
C ARG A 256 7.55 -48.84 38.31
N PRO A 257 8.72 -48.20 38.56
CA PRO A 257 8.72 -46.83 39.11
C PRO A 257 9.96 -45.95 38.83
N SER A 258 9.81 -44.70 39.23
CA SER A 258 10.66 -43.48 39.19
C SER A 258 11.94 -43.46 40.05
N ARG A 259 12.92 -42.62 39.65
CA ARG A 259 13.92 -41.77 40.39
C ARG A 259 15.13 -41.54 39.46
N GLY A 260 15.87 -40.43 39.34
CA GLY A 260 16.06 -39.20 40.11
C GLY A 260 17.57 -38.89 40.27
N ARG A 261 17.99 -37.61 40.14
CA ARG A 261 19.35 -36.99 40.38
C ARG A 261 20.35 -37.09 39.22
N GLY A 262 21.22 -36.12 38.88
CA GLY A 262 21.56 -34.77 39.39
C GLY A 262 23.06 -34.44 39.18
N ARG A 263 23.41 -33.14 39.05
CA ARG A 263 24.76 -32.47 39.03
C ARG A 263 25.48 -32.37 37.66
N GLY A 264 26.21 -31.31 37.29
CA GLY A 264 26.54 -30.02 37.92
C GLY A 264 27.61 -29.20 37.13
N GLY A 265 27.82 -27.93 37.51
CA GLY A 265 29.01 -27.07 37.24
C GLY A 265 29.02 -26.30 35.90
N GLY A 266 29.33 -25.01 35.75
CA GLY A 266 29.99 -24.00 36.60
C GLY A 266 31.21 -23.42 35.87
N ARG A 267 31.17 -22.11 35.50
CA ARG A 267 32.26 -21.14 35.13
C ARG A 267 31.55 -19.94 34.44
N GLY A 268 31.75 -18.66 34.71
CA GLY A 268 32.80 -17.87 35.35
C GLY A 268 32.99 -16.62 34.47
N ARG A 269 32.39 -15.47 34.83
CA ARG A 269 32.63 -14.18 34.13
C ARG A 269 33.49 -13.27 35.01
N GLY A 270 34.75 -13.11 34.61
CA GLY A 270 35.67 -12.14 35.17
C GLY A 270 35.30 -10.72 34.76
N ARG A 271 35.34 -9.81 35.74
CA ARG A 271 35.45 -8.36 35.54
C ARG A 271 36.92 -8.04 35.31
N ALA A 272 37.24 -7.31 34.25
CA ALA A 272 38.50 -6.58 34.12
C ALA A 272 38.17 -5.10 33.90
N ARG A 273 38.70 -4.27 34.82
CA ARG A 273 38.86 -2.84 34.66
C ARG A 273 40.05 -2.61 33.72
N GLY A 274 39.92 -1.67 32.80
CA GLY A 274 41.01 -1.15 31.98
C GLY A 274 40.82 0.35 31.78
N VAL A 275 41.55 1.12 32.58
CA VAL A 275 41.79 2.56 32.44
C VAL A 275 42.96 2.73 31.47
N ALA A 276 42.84 3.60 30.46
CA ALA A 276 43.99 4.30 29.86
C ALA A 276 43.54 5.49 28.99
N THR A 277 43.84 6.69 29.52
CA THR A 277 44.46 7.84 28.83
C THR A 277 43.82 8.39 27.55
N GLY A 278 42.96 9.39 27.76
CA GLY A 278 42.79 10.48 26.81
C GLY A 278 43.95 11.47 26.96
N GLY A 279 44.73 11.63 25.90
CA GLY A 279 45.72 12.68 25.74
C GLY A 279 45.69 13.13 24.29
N SER A 280 45.09 14.30 24.02
CA SER A 280 45.44 15.08 22.85
C SER A 280 45.21 16.56 23.17
N SER A 281 46.35 17.20 23.37
CA SER A 281 46.60 18.62 23.57
C SER A 281 46.02 19.46 22.45
N GLY A 282 45.27 20.49 22.83
CA GLY A 282 44.93 21.62 21.97
C GLY A 282 46.15 22.53 21.75
N GLY A 283 46.33 22.92 20.50
CA GLY A 283 47.22 23.97 20.03
C GLY A 283 46.91 24.18 18.55
N GLY A 284 46.73 25.38 18.02
CA GLY A 284 46.76 26.71 18.60
C GLY A 284 46.02 27.66 17.68
N GLY A 285 45.63 28.80 18.22
CA GLY A 285 45.19 29.95 17.44
C GLY A 285 46.37 30.71 16.84
N ARG A 286 46.11 31.33 15.69
CA ARG A 286 46.70 32.53 15.07
C ARG A 286 45.95 32.66 13.73
N GLY A 287 45.17 33.71 13.43
CA GLY A 287 45.63 35.09 13.24
C GLY A 287 46.69 35.06 12.15
N VAL A 288 46.41 35.36 10.88
CA VAL A 288 45.85 36.59 10.29
C VAL A 288 45.17 36.24 8.97
#